data_AF-A0A7C9B2H1-F1
#
_entry.id   AF-A0A7C9B2H1-F1
#
_cell.length_a   1.000
_cell.length_b   1.000
_cell.length_c   1.000
_cell.angle_alpha   90.00
_cell.angle_beta   90.00
_cell.angle_gamma   90.00
#
_symmetry.space_group_name_H-M   'P 1'
#
loop_
_entity.id
_entity.type
_entity.pdbx_description
1 polymer ?
#
loop_
_entity_poly.entity_id
_entity_poly.type
_entity_poly.pdbx_seq_one_letter_code
_entity_poly.pdbx_strand_id
1 'polypeptide(L)'
;STNDSNNHSDDNGHGKSFNGSEGNQEFCKCLGKICMVDIICFLCKEENLGSPASALLSPVSDVLNQSSGFVKHVDPSTSLLEAIDLILQGAQNLVVPIQSTSSPSSRRKQQKVAGGPTFHNGREYCWLTQEDVIQFILSRIGLFTPIPNLSVETLGIIRTDILTVDYHAPASLALDAIARALAEQTSVGVVDEDGTLVGEISPFTLSGCDETVAAAIMTLSAGDLMAYIDWGGPPEDMVRVMRARLVENKLQGLLEMLSDDYSSSYSSVSSSSDDESTPSNS
;
A
#
# COMPACT_ATOMS: atom_id res chain seq x y z
N SER A 1 13.74 68.92 -59.59
CA SER A 1 12.37 69.44 -59.39
C SER A 1 11.49 68.31 -58.88
N THR A 2 10.53 68.63 -57.99
CA THR A 2 9.54 67.73 -57.33
C THR A 2 10.17 66.61 -56.46
N ASN A 3 9.86 66.45 -55.16
CA ASN A 3 8.56 66.18 -54.48
C ASN A 3 7.85 64.95 -55.09
N ASP A 4 7.20 64.02 -54.37
CA ASP A 4 6.77 63.86 -52.96
C ASP A 4 6.71 62.32 -52.67
N SER A 5 6.54 61.74 -51.47
CA SER A 5 6.25 62.30 -50.13
C SER A 5 6.73 61.38 -48.98
N ASN A 6 6.28 61.69 -47.76
CA ASN A 6 6.37 60.88 -46.52
C ASN A 6 5.39 59.68 -46.56
N ASN A 7 5.31 58.70 -45.64
CA ASN A 7 5.57 58.58 -44.19
C ASN A 7 5.73 57.04 -43.89
N HIS A 8 6.14 56.47 -42.75
CA HIS A 8 5.95 56.88 -41.35
C HIS A 8 6.83 56.04 -40.39
N SER A 9 7.34 56.68 -39.33
CA SER A 9 7.53 56.17 -37.95
C SER A 9 8.35 54.91 -37.63
N ASP A 10 9.50 55.13 -37.00
CA ASP A 10 10.17 54.20 -36.07
C ASP A 10 9.37 54.04 -34.75
N ASP A 11 9.45 52.85 -34.12
CA ASP A 11 9.50 52.75 -32.65
C ASP A 11 10.33 51.52 -32.20
N ASN A 12 10.97 51.62 -31.04
CA ASN A 12 12.03 50.71 -30.58
C ASN A 12 11.49 49.45 -29.88
N GLY A 13 11.74 48.27 -30.47
CA GLY A 13 11.48 46.96 -29.85
C GLY A 13 12.75 46.23 -29.45
N HIS A 14 13.05 46.14 -28.14
CA HIS A 14 14.24 45.45 -27.64
C HIS A 14 14.31 43.97 -28.05
N GLY A 15 15.45 43.57 -28.63
CA GLY A 15 15.77 42.16 -28.84
C GLY A 15 15.95 41.42 -27.51
N LYS A 16 14.91 40.70 -27.07
CA LYS A 16 15.04 39.66 -26.04
C LYS A 16 15.21 38.31 -26.71
N SER A 17 16.43 37.79 -26.65
CA SER A 17 16.68 36.37 -26.87
C SER A 17 15.83 35.60 -25.86
N PHE A 18 14.82 34.88 -26.32
CA PHE A 18 14.17 33.86 -25.51
C PHE A 18 15.16 32.69 -25.39
N ASN A 19 16.05 32.80 -24.41
CA ASN A 19 16.67 31.63 -23.82
C ASN A 19 15.53 30.82 -23.20
N GLY A 20 14.96 29.90 -23.98
CA GLY A 20 14.21 28.79 -23.45
C GLY A 20 15.17 28.00 -22.58
N SER A 21 15.15 28.29 -21.29
CA SER A 21 15.75 27.40 -20.30
C SER A 21 14.99 26.08 -20.41
N GLU A 22 15.61 25.10 -21.06
CA GLU A 22 15.37 23.68 -20.83
C GLU A 22 15.70 23.41 -19.36
N GLY A 23 14.80 23.83 -18.48
CA GLY A 23 14.80 23.40 -17.10
C GLY A 23 14.61 21.89 -17.18
N ASN A 24 15.63 21.14 -16.76
CA ASN A 24 15.53 19.71 -16.51
C ASN A 24 14.23 19.47 -15.72
N GLN A 25 13.19 19.00 -16.39
CA GLN A 25 12.04 18.44 -15.70
C GLN A 25 12.57 17.15 -15.09
N GLU A 26 13.06 17.24 -13.86
CA GLU A 26 13.41 16.09 -13.05
C GLU A 26 12.17 15.20 -12.98
N PHE A 27 12.23 14.12 -13.75
CA PHE A 27 11.16 13.14 -13.82
C PHE A 27 10.97 12.60 -12.41
N CYS A 28 9.83 12.90 -11.81
CA CYS A 28 9.48 12.43 -10.47
C CYS A 28 9.54 10.90 -10.47
N LYS A 29 10.56 10.35 -9.82
CA LYS A 29 10.76 8.92 -9.68
C LYS A 29 10.18 8.47 -8.35
N CYS A 30 9.10 7.71 -8.37
CA CYS A 30 8.69 6.95 -7.21
C CYS A 30 9.74 5.88 -6.93
N LEU A 31 10.21 5.80 -5.69
CA LEU A 31 11.27 4.88 -5.27
C LEU A 31 10.71 3.58 -4.67
N GLY A 32 9.46 3.59 -4.21
CA GLY A 32 8.80 2.46 -3.55
C GLY A 32 7.45 2.87 -2.95
N LYS A 33 6.74 1.87 -2.42
CA LYS A 33 5.60 2.02 -1.53
C LYS A 33 6.05 1.57 -0.14
N ILE A 34 5.54 2.21 0.91
CA ILE A 34 5.62 1.74 2.29
C ILE A 34 4.21 1.45 2.78
N CYS A 35 4.04 0.41 3.58
CA CYS A 35 2.79 0.02 4.24
C CYS A 35 3.04 -0.33 5.70
N MET A 36 1.97 -0.60 6.47
CA MET A 36 2.13 -0.89 7.90
C MET A 36 2.90 -2.18 8.15
N VAL A 37 2.85 -3.15 7.23
CA VAL A 37 3.62 -4.40 7.32
C VAL A 37 5.13 -4.14 7.31
N ASP A 38 5.61 -3.17 6.52
CA ASP A 38 7.02 -2.76 6.52
C ASP A 38 7.43 -2.19 7.88
N ILE A 39 6.58 -1.35 8.48
CA ILE A 39 6.77 -0.77 9.81
C ILE A 39 6.77 -1.85 10.88
N ILE A 40 5.77 -2.75 10.89
CA ILE A 40 5.67 -3.86 11.84
C ILE A 40 6.92 -4.76 11.76
N CYS A 41 7.33 -5.18 10.55
CA CYS A 41 8.53 -5.99 10.35
C CYS A 41 9.80 -5.25 10.80
N PHE A 42 9.88 -3.93 10.58
CA PHE A 42 11.00 -3.11 11.04
C PHE A 42 11.05 -3.00 12.56
N LEU A 43 9.91 -2.79 13.25
CA LEU A 43 9.86 -2.72 14.72
C LEU A 43 10.18 -4.06 15.39
N CYS A 44 9.91 -5.18 14.73
CA CYS A 44 10.22 -6.51 15.25
C CYS A 44 11.70 -6.91 15.13
N LYS A 45 12.56 -6.12 14.47
CA LYS A 45 14.01 -6.36 14.42
C LYS A 45 14.64 -6.21 15.80
N GLU A 46 15.60 -7.08 16.15
CA GLU A 46 16.20 -7.17 17.48
C GLU A 46 16.76 -5.82 17.99
N GLU A 47 17.37 -5.03 17.10
CA GLU A 47 17.90 -3.69 17.40
C GLU A 47 16.81 -2.66 17.77
N ASN A 48 15.57 -2.85 17.31
CA ASN A 48 14.45 -1.91 17.48
C ASN A 48 13.54 -2.27 18.65
N LEU A 49 13.48 -3.55 19.05
CA LEU A 49 12.65 -4.07 20.16
C LEU A 49 12.84 -3.30 21.48
N GLY A 50 14.05 -2.81 21.75
CA GLY A 50 14.38 -2.09 22.98
C GLY A 50 13.81 -0.67 23.04
N SER A 51 13.59 -0.02 21.90
CA SER A 51 13.00 1.33 21.83
C SER A 51 12.26 1.55 20.49
N PRO A 52 11.04 1.00 20.35
CA PRO A 52 10.21 1.17 19.15
C PRO A 52 9.96 2.64 18.80
N ALA A 53 9.74 3.49 19.81
CA ALA A 53 9.56 4.93 19.63
C ALA A 53 10.79 5.62 19.02
N SER A 54 12.02 5.17 19.34
CA SER A 54 13.23 5.68 18.68
C SER A 54 13.38 5.12 17.26
N ALA A 55 12.96 3.87 17.03
CA ALA A 55 12.98 3.25 15.71
C ALA A 55 12.02 3.95 14.73
N LEU A 56 10.84 4.39 15.17
CA LEU A 56 9.89 5.16 14.35
C LEU A 56 10.42 6.54 13.91
N LEU A 57 11.48 7.05 14.55
CA LEU A 57 12.18 8.28 14.13
C LEU A 57 13.28 8.03 13.08
N SER A 58 13.55 6.77 12.73
CA SER A 58 14.54 6.43 11.70
C SER A 58 14.12 6.91 10.32
N PRO A 59 15.09 7.29 9.45
CA PRO A 59 14.83 7.55 8.04
C PRO A 59 14.06 6.42 7.35
N VAL A 60 13.15 6.78 6.44
CA VAL A 60 12.36 5.83 5.64
C VAL A 60 13.26 4.89 4.79
N SER A 61 14.51 5.28 4.51
CA SER A 61 15.53 4.44 3.87
C SER A 61 15.91 3.19 4.67
N ASP A 62 15.65 3.17 5.97
CA ASP A 62 16.09 2.12 6.89
C ASP A 62 14.98 1.07 7.08
N VAL A 63 13.75 1.48 6.76
CA VAL A 63 12.56 0.61 6.62
C VAL A 63 12.48 0.04 5.20
N LEU A 64 12.64 0.89 4.17
CA LEU A 64 12.56 0.49 2.77
C LEU A 64 13.82 -0.26 2.33
N ASN A 65 13.75 -1.59 2.32
CA ASN A 65 14.65 -2.42 1.54
C ASN A 65 14.64 -1.94 0.07
N GLN A 66 15.81 -1.67 -0.50
CA GLN A 66 15.96 -1.02 -1.83
C GLN A 66 15.67 -1.94 -3.03
N SER A 67 14.69 -2.84 -2.90
CA SER A 67 14.15 -3.69 -3.98
C SER A 67 13.38 -2.83 -5.00
N SER A 68 14.14 -2.13 -5.84
CA SER A 68 13.69 -1.26 -6.96
C SER A 68 12.93 -1.97 -8.10
N GLY A 69 12.42 -3.18 -7.82
CA GLY A 69 11.55 -3.97 -8.69
C GLY A 69 10.08 -3.56 -8.61
N PHE A 70 9.56 -3.32 -7.39
CA PHE A 70 8.11 -3.31 -7.13
C PHE A 70 7.35 -2.13 -7.75
N VAL A 71 8.00 -0.98 -7.99
CA VAL A 71 7.38 0.18 -8.63
C VAL A 71 8.07 0.48 -9.95
N LYS A 72 7.31 0.48 -11.05
CA LYS A 72 7.81 0.82 -12.40
C LYS A 72 7.07 2.03 -12.94
N HIS A 73 7.82 3.02 -13.43
CA HIS A 73 7.25 4.10 -14.22
C HIS A 73 7.12 3.63 -15.67
N VAL A 74 5.94 3.81 -16.27
CA VAL A 74 5.63 3.42 -17.64
C VAL A 74 5.00 4.57 -18.40
N ASP A 75 5.08 4.58 -19.73
CA ASP A 75 4.47 5.62 -20.55
C ASP A 75 2.96 5.34 -20.73
N PRO A 76 2.09 6.35 -20.91
CA PRO A 76 0.66 6.12 -21.15
C PRO A 76 0.34 5.38 -22.45
N SER A 77 1.31 5.27 -23.37
CA SER A 77 1.23 4.44 -24.58
C SER A 77 1.73 3.00 -24.40
N THR A 78 2.26 2.63 -23.21
CA THR A 78 2.65 1.26 -22.88
C THR A 78 1.49 0.29 -23.09
N SER A 79 1.75 -0.82 -23.78
CA SER A 79 0.71 -1.79 -24.12
C SER A 79 0.27 -2.60 -22.89
N LEU A 80 -0.97 -3.11 -22.90
CA LEU A 80 -1.45 -3.99 -21.83
C LEU A 80 -0.60 -5.26 -21.69
N LEU A 81 -0.06 -5.79 -22.80
CA LEU A 81 0.82 -6.95 -22.78
C LEU A 81 2.15 -6.64 -22.08
N GLU A 82 2.77 -5.50 -22.41
CA GLU A 82 4.00 -5.03 -21.76
C GLU A 82 3.78 -4.71 -20.27
N ALA A 83 2.62 -4.18 -19.90
CA ALA A 83 2.22 -4.01 -18.50
C ALA A 83 2.11 -5.35 -17.76
N ILE A 84 1.55 -6.39 -18.40
CA ILE A 84 1.51 -7.75 -17.85
C ILE A 84 2.93 -8.33 -17.71
N ASP A 85 3.79 -8.18 -18.72
CA ASP A 85 5.17 -8.65 -18.67
C ASP A 85 5.97 -8.00 -17.52
N LEU A 86 5.73 -6.72 -17.24
CA LEU A 86 6.34 -6.02 -16.10
C LEU A 86 5.81 -6.56 -14.75
N ILE A 87 4.52 -6.85 -14.65
CA ILE A 87 3.92 -7.45 -13.44
C ILE A 87 4.48 -8.86 -13.20
N LEU A 88 4.61 -9.67 -14.26
CA LEU A 88 5.23 -11.02 -14.19
C LEU A 88 6.72 -10.97 -13.81
N GLN A 89 7.41 -9.84 -14.05
CA GLN A 89 8.77 -9.57 -13.58
C GLN A 89 8.84 -9.05 -12.13
N GLY A 90 7.70 -9.00 -11.41
CA GLY A 90 7.61 -8.57 -10.01
C GLY A 90 7.26 -7.08 -9.81
N ALA A 91 6.78 -6.37 -10.83
CA ALA A 91 6.21 -5.04 -10.61
C ALA A 91 4.84 -5.14 -9.93
N GLN A 92 4.73 -4.65 -8.70
CA GLN A 92 3.47 -4.58 -7.96
C GLN A 92 2.63 -3.36 -8.35
N ASN A 93 3.30 -2.26 -8.72
CA ASN A 93 2.67 -0.98 -9.06
C ASN A 93 3.29 -0.37 -10.33
N LEU A 94 2.45 -0.07 -11.32
CA LEU A 94 2.82 0.68 -12.52
C LEU A 94 2.36 2.13 -12.37
N VAL A 95 3.31 3.07 -12.37
CA VAL A 95 3.05 4.51 -12.22
C VAL A 95 2.99 5.15 -13.61
N VAL A 96 1.78 5.57 -14.00
CA VAL A 96 1.45 6.09 -15.34
C VAL A 96 1.18 7.59 -15.26
N PRO A 97 1.92 8.46 -15.98
CA PRO A 97 1.65 9.89 -15.97
C PRO A 97 0.37 10.22 -16.77
N ILE A 98 -0.65 10.81 -16.13
CA ILE A 98 -1.86 11.23 -16.84
C ILE A 98 -1.52 12.45 -17.70
N GLN A 99 -1.69 12.31 -19.03
CA GLN A 99 -1.54 13.43 -19.96
C GLN A 99 -2.68 14.43 -19.71
N SER A 100 -2.37 15.61 -19.19
CA SER A 100 -3.35 16.66 -18.87
C SER A 100 -3.88 17.35 -20.14
N THR A 101 -4.61 16.62 -20.97
CA THR A 101 -5.31 17.17 -22.14
C THR A 101 -6.60 17.87 -21.70
N SER A 102 -6.55 19.20 -21.64
CA SER A 102 -7.65 20.17 -21.48
C SER A 102 -8.10 20.61 -20.07
N SER A 103 -8.35 21.92 -19.99
CA SER A 103 -9.03 22.79 -19.01
C SER A 103 -9.22 22.34 -17.53
N PRO A 104 -8.87 23.20 -16.54
CA PRO A 104 -9.18 22.97 -15.12
C PRO A 104 -10.69 22.97 -14.78
N SER A 105 -11.59 23.32 -15.71
CA SER A 105 -13.03 23.41 -15.46
C SER A 105 -13.81 22.08 -15.51
N SER A 106 -13.22 20.99 -16.03
CA SER A 106 -13.95 19.72 -16.26
C SER A 106 -13.90 18.71 -15.10
N ARG A 107 -12.96 18.85 -14.14
CA ARG A 107 -12.68 17.84 -13.09
C ARG A 107 -13.74 17.72 -11.98
N ARG A 108 -14.98 18.17 -12.19
CA ARG A 108 -16.11 17.95 -11.26
C ARG A 108 -17.05 16.86 -11.79
N LYS A 109 -16.63 15.59 -11.73
CA LYS A 109 -17.49 14.39 -11.63
C LYS A 109 -16.80 13.02 -11.67
N GLN A 110 -15.46 12.93 -11.72
CA GLN A 110 -14.82 11.62 -11.45
C GLN A 110 -14.97 11.27 -9.96
N GLN A 111 -15.48 10.07 -9.75
CA GLN A 111 -15.93 9.54 -8.48
C GLN A 111 -14.73 9.40 -7.54
N LYS A 112 -14.85 9.92 -6.31
CA LYS A 112 -13.77 9.95 -5.32
C LYS A 112 -13.58 8.56 -4.68
N VAL A 113 -13.07 7.62 -5.46
CA VAL A 113 -12.57 6.33 -4.96
C VAL A 113 -11.39 6.58 -4.04
N ALA A 114 -11.21 5.76 -3.01
CA ALA A 114 -10.08 5.84 -2.08
C ALA A 114 -8.77 5.43 -2.79
N GLY A 115 -8.19 6.39 -3.51
CA GLY A 115 -7.09 6.17 -4.46
C GLY A 115 -7.05 7.24 -5.54
N GLY A 116 -7.30 8.51 -5.17
CA GLY A 116 -7.26 9.62 -6.12
C GLY A 116 -5.87 9.80 -6.74
N PRO A 117 -5.77 10.32 -7.98
CA PRO A 117 -4.50 10.40 -8.69
C PRO A 117 -3.50 11.28 -7.95
N THR A 118 -2.27 10.78 -7.79
CA THR A 118 -1.21 11.49 -7.06
C THR A 118 -0.67 12.64 -7.91
N PHE A 119 -0.69 13.86 -7.38
CA PHE A 119 -0.23 15.05 -8.08
C PHE A 119 1.16 15.47 -7.56
N HIS A 120 2.19 15.44 -8.41
CA HIS A 120 3.57 15.76 -8.03
C HIS A 120 4.31 16.48 -9.17
N ASN A 121 5.11 17.50 -8.86
CA ASN A 121 5.81 18.36 -9.82
C ASN A 121 4.92 18.86 -11.00
N GLY A 122 3.67 19.24 -10.69
CA GLY A 122 2.71 19.73 -11.68
C GLY A 122 2.13 18.65 -12.61
N ARG A 123 2.46 17.37 -12.40
CA ARG A 123 1.96 16.23 -13.18
C ARG A 123 1.10 15.32 -12.31
N GLU A 124 0.05 14.81 -12.91
CA GLU A 124 -0.90 13.87 -12.30
C GLU A 124 -0.49 12.43 -12.68
N TYR A 125 -0.58 11.48 -11.75
CA TYR A 125 -0.22 10.08 -12.00
C TYR A 125 -1.33 9.14 -11.57
N CYS A 126 -1.56 8.11 -12.39
CA CYS A 126 -2.36 6.94 -12.07
C CYS A 126 -1.41 5.83 -11.59
N TRP A 127 -1.89 5.03 -10.65
CA TRP A 127 -1.21 3.81 -10.17
C TRP A 127 -2.06 2.63 -10.60
N LEU A 128 -1.45 1.65 -11.27
CA LEU A 128 -2.10 0.42 -11.68
C LEU A 128 -1.45 -0.77 -10.98
N THR A 129 -2.26 -1.63 -10.41
CA THR A 129 -1.84 -2.86 -9.73
C THR A 129 -2.14 -4.09 -10.59
N GLN A 130 -1.71 -5.27 -10.13
CA GLN A 130 -2.16 -6.53 -10.71
C GLN A 130 -3.70 -6.68 -10.64
N GLU A 131 -4.33 -6.22 -9.57
CA GLU A 131 -5.79 -6.28 -9.41
C GLU A 131 -6.50 -5.45 -10.49
N ASP A 132 -6.06 -4.22 -10.75
CA ASP A 132 -6.65 -3.35 -11.80
C ASP A 132 -6.58 -4.00 -13.19
N VAL A 133 -5.44 -4.64 -13.50
CA VAL A 133 -5.22 -5.35 -14.77
C VAL A 133 -6.11 -6.58 -14.88
N ILE A 134 -6.22 -7.38 -13.81
CA ILE A 134 -7.11 -8.54 -13.77
C ILE A 134 -8.58 -8.12 -13.86
N GLN A 135 -8.99 -7.08 -13.15
CA GLN A 135 -10.36 -6.54 -13.20
C GLN A 135 -10.72 -6.04 -14.61
N PHE A 136 -9.78 -5.40 -15.31
CA PHE A 136 -9.95 -5.04 -16.72
C PHE A 136 -10.12 -6.29 -17.61
N ILE A 137 -9.27 -7.32 -17.43
CA ILE A 137 -9.35 -8.59 -18.16
C ILE A 137 -10.69 -9.31 -17.91
N LEU A 138 -11.15 -9.35 -16.65
CA LEU A 138 -12.44 -9.94 -16.27
C LEU A 138 -13.62 -9.22 -16.96
N SER A 139 -13.56 -7.90 -17.13
CA SER A 139 -14.56 -7.15 -17.91
C SER A 139 -14.62 -7.55 -19.39
N ARG A 140 -13.63 -8.31 -19.88
CA ARG A 140 -13.49 -8.81 -21.26
C ARG A 140 -13.32 -10.33 -21.31
N ILE A 141 -13.68 -11.07 -20.26
CA ILE A 141 -13.33 -12.49 -20.06
C ILE A 141 -13.70 -13.41 -21.23
N GLY A 142 -14.79 -13.11 -21.96
CA GLY A 142 -15.20 -13.86 -23.15
C GLY A 142 -14.17 -13.91 -24.29
N LEU A 143 -13.27 -12.93 -24.38
CA LEU A 143 -12.17 -12.91 -25.35
C LEU A 143 -11.11 -14.01 -25.10
N PHE A 144 -11.07 -14.57 -23.89
CA PHE A 144 -10.06 -15.56 -23.47
C PHE A 144 -10.58 -17.01 -23.55
N THR A 145 -11.79 -17.23 -24.07
CA THR A 145 -12.37 -18.57 -24.30
C THR A 145 -11.40 -19.42 -25.14
N PRO A 146 -11.06 -20.67 -24.74
CA PRO A 146 -11.70 -21.48 -23.71
C PRO A 146 -11.07 -21.44 -22.31
N ILE A 147 -10.04 -20.61 -22.07
CA ILE A 147 -9.23 -20.63 -20.82
C ILE A 147 -10.10 -20.56 -19.54
N PRO A 148 -11.12 -19.69 -19.41
CA PRO A 148 -11.96 -19.60 -18.21
C PRO A 148 -12.82 -20.85 -17.93
N ASN A 149 -12.93 -21.78 -18.88
CA ASN A 149 -13.72 -23.02 -18.77
C ASN A 149 -12.85 -24.24 -18.40
N LEU A 150 -11.53 -24.07 -18.30
CA LEU A 150 -10.60 -25.15 -17.90
C LEU A 150 -10.50 -25.22 -16.37
N SER A 151 -10.25 -26.41 -15.82
CA SER A 151 -10.00 -26.54 -14.38
C SER A 151 -8.65 -25.91 -14.00
N VAL A 152 -8.53 -25.45 -12.76
CA VAL A 152 -7.27 -24.89 -12.21
C VAL A 152 -6.11 -25.89 -12.32
N GLU A 153 -6.40 -27.17 -12.13
CA GLU A 153 -5.46 -28.28 -12.36
C GLU A 153 -5.04 -28.40 -13.83
N THR A 154 -5.99 -28.35 -14.78
CA THR A 154 -5.71 -28.41 -16.23
C THR A 154 -4.86 -27.22 -16.69
N LEU A 155 -5.03 -26.06 -16.06
CA LEU A 155 -4.23 -24.86 -16.32
C LEU A 155 -2.80 -24.95 -15.77
N GLY A 156 -2.52 -25.86 -14.84
CA GLY A 156 -1.19 -26.03 -14.24
C GLY A 156 -0.73 -24.86 -13.37
N ILE A 157 -1.66 -24.04 -12.87
CA ILE A 157 -1.38 -22.78 -12.13
C ILE A 157 -1.36 -22.95 -10.60
N ILE A 158 -1.46 -24.18 -10.08
CA ILE A 158 -1.41 -24.44 -8.64
C ILE A 158 0.04 -24.35 -8.15
N ARG A 159 0.32 -23.35 -7.32
CA ARG A 159 1.57 -23.25 -6.55
C ARG A 159 1.55 -24.22 -5.37
N THR A 160 2.69 -24.84 -5.09
CA THR A 160 2.90 -25.74 -3.93
C THR A 160 3.96 -25.22 -2.97
N ASP A 161 4.64 -24.12 -3.31
CA ASP A 161 5.60 -23.41 -2.49
C ASP A 161 4.90 -22.44 -1.51
N ILE A 162 4.03 -23.00 -0.66
CA ILE A 162 3.20 -22.23 0.26
C ILE A 162 4.01 -21.83 1.49
N LEU A 163 3.94 -20.56 1.88
CA LEU A 163 4.48 -20.06 3.14
C LEU A 163 3.55 -20.48 4.27
N THR A 164 4.05 -21.23 5.25
CA THR A 164 3.25 -21.69 6.39
C THR A 164 3.95 -21.51 7.73
N VAL A 165 3.15 -21.44 8.79
CA VAL A 165 3.59 -21.46 10.18
C VAL A 165 2.66 -22.37 11.00
N ASP A 166 3.22 -23.12 11.94
CA ASP A 166 2.46 -23.95 12.88
C ASP A 166 1.64 -23.07 13.85
N TYR A 167 0.40 -23.45 14.13
CA TYR A 167 -0.55 -22.71 14.94
C TYR A 167 -0.05 -22.40 16.37
N HIS A 168 0.71 -23.32 16.96
CA HIS A 168 1.26 -23.19 18.32
C HIS A 168 2.67 -22.59 18.35
N ALA A 169 3.35 -22.49 17.21
CA ALA A 169 4.67 -21.86 17.11
C ALA A 169 4.61 -20.35 17.46
N PRO A 170 5.70 -19.77 18.02
CA PRO A 170 5.81 -18.33 18.24
C PRO A 170 5.62 -17.54 16.95
N ALA A 171 4.77 -16.52 16.97
CA ALA A 171 4.47 -15.72 15.78
C ALA A 171 5.68 -14.99 15.20
N SER A 172 6.69 -14.71 16.02
CA SER A 172 7.98 -14.15 15.56
C SER A 172 8.72 -15.04 14.55
N LEU A 173 8.48 -16.36 14.53
CA LEU A 173 9.02 -17.25 13.49
C LEU A 173 8.41 -17.01 12.11
N ALA A 174 7.24 -16.36 12.03
CA ALA A 174 6.60 -16.00 10.77
C ALA A 174 7.13 -14.68 10.17
N LEU A 175 8.01 -13.92 10.84
CA LEU A 175 8.46 -12.60 10.36
C LEU A 175 9.06 -12.62 8.95
N ASP A 176 9.99 -13.54 8.68
CA ASP A 176 10.58 -13.69 7.34
C ASP A 176 9.53 -14.13 6.30
N ALA A 177 8.56 -14.95 6.72
CA ALA A 177 7.47 -15.39 5.87
C ALA A 177 6.48 -14.24 5.56
N ILE A 178 6.18 -13.36 6.52
CA ILE A 178 5.34 -12.16 6.36
C ILE A 178 6.02 -11.17 5.42
N ALA A 179 7.31 -10.88 5.63
CA ALA A 179 8.09 -10.00 4.76
C ALA A 179 8.17 -10.54 3.32
N ARG A 180 8.34 -11.87 3.17
CA ARG A 180 8.31 -12.53 1.86
C ARG A 180 6.92 -12.52 1.23
N ALA A 181 5.85 -12.73 2.01
CA ALA A 181 4.47 -12.68 1.55
C ALA A 181 4.10 -11.29 1.01
N LEU A 182 4.55 -10.22 1.67
CA LEU A 182 4.38 -8.84 1.20
C LEU A 182 5.06 -8.62 -0.17
N ALA A 183 6.29 -9.13 -0.34
CA ALA A 183 7.04 -9.04 -1.59
C ALA A 183 6.39 -9.85 -2.73
N GLU A 184 5.90 -11.06 -2.44
CA GLU A 184 5.28 -11.96 -3.42
C GLU A 184 3.79 -11.70 -3.67
N GLN A 185 3.16 -10.77 -2.93
CA GLN A 185 1.71 -10.53 -2.94
C GLN A 185 0.92 -11.82 -2.57
N THR A 186 1.38 -12.53 -1.55
CA THR A 186 0.78 -13.75 -1.01
C THR A 186 0.46 -13.59 0.49
N SER A 187 0.23 -14.70 1.18
CA SER A 187 -0.16 -14.78 2.59
C SER A 187 0.57 -15.94 3.27
N VAL A 188 0.69 -15.91 4.60
CA VAL A 188 1.26 -17.01 5.39
C VAL A 188 0.11 -17.87 5.94
N GLY A 189 0.02 -19.13 5.51
CA GLY A 189 -0.98 -20.07 6.02
C GLY A 189 -0.65 -20.54 7.43
N VAL A 190 -1.60 -20.44 8.35
CA VAL A 190 -1.48 -21.03 9.69
C VAL A 190 -2.02 -22.46 9.62
N VAL A 191 -1.22 -23.44 10.05
CA VAL A 191 -1.56 -24.87 9.98
C VAL A 191 -1.56 -25.53 11.37
N ASP A 192 -2.41 -26.54 11.56
CA ASP A 192 -2.41 -27.37 12.77
C ASP A 192 -1.35 -28.48 12.75
N GLU A 193 -1.28 -29.29 13.81
CA GLU A 193 -0.32 -30.39 13.97
C GLU A 193 -0.43 -31.47 12.87
N ASP A 194 -1.61 -31.62 12.25
CA ASP A 194 -1.87 -32.54 11.13
C ASP A 194 -1.53 -31.91 9.76
N GLY A 195 -1.13 -30.62 9.73
CA GLY A 195 -0.85 -29.86 8.52
C GLY A 195 -2.10 -29.29 7.83
N THR A 196 -3.25 -29.26 8.51
CA THR A 196 -4.50 -28.69 7.99
C THR A 196 -4.46 -27.17 8.09
N LEU A 197 -4.86 -26.48 7.03
CA LEU A 197 -4.99 -25.01 7.05
C LEU A 197 -6.12 -24.58 7.99
N VAL A 198 -5.77 -23.87 9.06
CA VAL A 198 -6.71 -23.33 10.06
C VAL A 198 -6.97 -21.83 9.90
N GLY A 199 -6.11 -21.11 9.18
CA GLY A 199 -6.34 -19.72 8.79
C GLY A 199 -5.09 -19.08 8.17
N GLU A 200 -4.95 -17.76 8.27
CA GLU A 200 -3.83 -17.03 7.66
C GLU A 200 -3.36 -15.81 8.45
N ILE A 201 -2.11 -15.42 8.21
CA ILE A 201 -1.53 -14.13 8.59
C ILE A 201 -1.15 -13.44 7.27
N SER A 202 -2.05 -12.60 6.76
CA SER A 202 -1.84 -11.90 5.48
C SER A 202 -1.28 -10.49 5.66
N PRO A 203 -0.38 -10.05 4.75
CA PRO A 203 0.04 -8.65 4.67
C PRO A 203 -1.14 -7.67 4.46
N PHE A 204 -2.26 -8.14 3.89
CA PHE A 204 -3.47 -7.33 3.74
C PHE A 204 -4.11 -7.01 5.10
N THR A 205 -4.37 -8.02 5.93
CA THR A 205 -4.92 -7.81 7.28
C THR A 205 -3.97 -6.99 8.14
N LEU A 206 -2.68 -7.33 8.14
CA LEU A 206 -1.64 -6.57 8.85
C LEU A 206 -1.49 -5.11 8.38
N SER A 207 -1.86 -4.78 7.14
CA SER A 207 -1.87 -3.40 6.64
C SER A 207 -3.01 -2.54 7.23
N GLY A 208 -4.04 -3.16 7.81
CA GLY A 208 -5.14 -2.47 8.49
C GLY A 208 -4.92 -2.26 9.99
N CYS A 209 -3.87 -2.85 10.56
CA CYS A 209 -3.53 -2.74 11.98
C CYS A 209 -2.64 -1.51 12.29
N ASP A 210 -2.33 -1.33 13.57
CA ASP A 210 -1.37 -0.35 14.09
C ASP A 210 -0.03 -1.02 14.52
N GLU A 211 0.88 -0.23 15.08
CA GLU A 211 2.19 -0.68 15.56
C GLU A 211 2.12 -1.67 16.73
N THR A 212 1.00 -1.77 17.47
CA THR A 212 0.87 -2.69 18.63
C THR A 212 0.99 -4.15 18.20
N VAL A 213 0.72 -4.46 16.93
CA VAL A 213 0.92 -5.80 16.36
C VAL A 213 2.39 -6.25 16.43
N ALA A 214 3.36 -5.34 16.47
CA ALA A 214 4.75 -5.72 16.73
C ALA A 214 4.91 -6.37 18.12
N ALA A 215 4.20 -5.87 19.14
CA ALA A 215 4.18 -6.50 20.46
C ALA A 215 3.44 -7.85 20.45
N ALA A 216 2.38 -7.98 19.63
CA ALA A 216 1.66 -9.23 19.45
C ALA A 216 2.56 -10.31 18.81
N ILE A 217 3.21 -10.02 17.68
CA ILE A 217 4.14 -10.93 17.00
C ILE A 217 5.25 -11.41 17.95
N MET A 218 5.79 -10.50 18.78
CA MET A 218 6.90 -10.81 19.68
C MET A 218 6.50 -11.55 20.96
N THR A 219 5.20 -11.78 21.21
CA THR A 219 4.74 -12.44 22.44
C THR A 219 3.69 -13.53 22.25
N LEU A 220 3.00 -13.61 21.12
CA LEU A 220 1.90 -14.55 20.86
C LEU A 220 2.35 -15.78 20.07
N SER A 221 1.53 -16.83 20.07
CA SER A 221 1.61 -17.90 19.07
C SER A 221 1.05 -17.41 17.73
N ALA A 222 1.32 -18.12 16.63
CA ALA A 222 0.75 -17.78 15.32
C ALA A 222 -0.79 -17.82 15.33
N GLY A 223 -1.39 -18.80 16.01
CA GLY A 223 -2.84 -18.90 16.20
C GLY A 223 -3.42 -17.76 17.06
N ASP A 224 -2.75 -17.39 18.15
CA ASP A 224 -3.15 -16.23 18.97
C ASP A 224 -3.02 -14.93 18.18
N LEU A 225 -1.95 -14.74 17.39
CA LEU A 225 -1.77 -13.56 16.53
C LEU A 225 -2.86 -13.48 15.46
N MET A 226 -3.19 -14.59 14.82
CA MET A 226 -4.28 -14.67 13.84
C MET A 226 -5.61 -14.21 14.45
N ALA A 227 -5.89 -14.58 15.71
CA ALA A 227 -7.06 -14.09 16.44
C ALA A 227 -6.92 -12.63 16.91
N TYR A 228 -5.71 -12.14 17.20
CA TYR A 228 -5.44 -10.74 17.58
C TYR A 228 -5.74 -9.76 16.43
N ILE A 229 -5.37 -10.13 15.20
CA ILE A 229 -5.48 -9.26 14.01
C ILE A 229 -6.83 -9.36 13.29
N ASP A 230 -7.74 -10.23 13.75
CA ASP A 230 -9.08 -10.33 13.16
C ASP A 230 -9.95 -9.10 13.52
N TRP A 231 -10.91 -8.77 12.66
CA TRP A 231 -11.62 -7.49 12.61
C TRP A 231 -12.58 -7.21 13.79
N GLY A 232 -12.52 -8.01 14.86
CA GLY A 232 -13.19 -7.78 16.14
C GLY A 232 -12.36 -7.02 17.17
N GLY A 233 -11.04 -6.87 16.95
CA GLY A 233 -10.10 -6.34 17.93
C GLY A 233 -9.69 -7.40 18.98
N PRO A 234 -8.54 -7.21 19.65
CA PRO A 234 -7.94 -8.26 20.45
C PRO A 234 -8.65 -8.47 21.80
N PRO A 235 -8.96 -9.73 22.19
CA PRO A 235 -9.55 -10.05 23.49
C PRO A 235 -8.76 -9.49 24.70
N GLU A 236 -9.44 -8.97 25.73
CA GLU A 236 -8.78 -8.28 26.85
C GLU A 236 -8.01 -9.21 27.81
N ASP A 237 -8.15 -10.52 27.67
CA ASP A 237 -7.28 -11.52 28.29
C ASP A 237 -5.99 -11.70 27.49
N MET A 238 -6.06 -11.76 26.16
CA MET A 238 -4.89 -11.85 25.26
C MET A 238 -3.95 -10.66 25.43
N VAL A 239 -4.50 -9.43 25.46
CA VAL A 239 -3.74 -8.19 25.72
C VAL A 239 -3.04 -8.24 27.09
N ARG A 240 -3.68 -8.86 28.09
CA ARG A 240 -3.14 -9.04 29.44
C ARG A 240 -1.97 -10.03 29.45
N VAL A 241 -2.09 -11.12 28.69
CA VAL A 241 -1.03 -12.11 28.46
C VAL A 241 0.15 -11.47 27.75
N MET A 242 -0.08 -10.66 26.71
CA MET A 242 0.96 -9.89 26.02
C MET A 242 1.71 -8.98 27.00
N ARG A 243 1.00 -8.15 27.77
CA ARG A 243 1.63 -7.27 28.78
C ARG A 243 2.49 -8.04 29.78
N ALA A 244 2.04 -9.21 30.25
CA ALA A 244 2.82 -10.06 31.13
C ALA A 244 4.10 -10.61 30.45
N ARG A 245 3.98 -11.12 29.22
CA ARG A 245 5.10 -11.64 28.42
C ARG A 245 6.12 -10.55 28.05
N LEU A 246 5.67 -9.32 27.76
CA LEU A 246 6.57 -8.17 27.51
C LEU A 246 7.43 -7.84 28.75
N VAL A 247 6.84 -7.86 29.95
CA VAL A 247 7.57 -7.64 31.21
C VAL A 247 8.57 -8.77 31.46
N GLU A 248 8.17 -10.03 31.26
CA GLU A 248 9.03 -11.21 31.41
C GLU A 248 10.23 -11.16 30.46
N ASN A 249 9.99 -10.82 29.19
CA ASN A 249 11.01 -10.71 28.14
C ASN A 249 11.81 -9.38 28.20
N LYS A 250 11.52 -8.49 29.16
CA LYS A 250 12.16 -7.17 29.33
C LYS A 250 11.98 -6.22 28.14
N LEU A 251 10.91 -6.40 27.37
CA LEU A 251 10.55 -5.61 26.18
C LEU A 251 9.80 -4.32 26.57
N GLN A 252 10.42 -3.51 27.42
CA GLN A 252 9.80 -2.34 28.03
C GLN A 252 9.32 -1.30 26.99
N GLY A 253 10.08 -1.08 25.91
CA GLY A 253 9.70 -0.14 24.86
C GLY A 253 8.43 -0.55 24.08
N LEU A 254 8.20 -1.85 23.87
CA LEU A 254 6.95 -2.36 23.28
C LEU A 254 5.77 -2.29 24.28
N LEU A 255 6.05 -2.39 25.59
CA LEU A 255 5.03 -2.26 26.64
C LEU A 255 4.52 -0.82 26.80
N GLU A 256 5.42 0.17 26.66
CA GLU A 256 5.09 1.59 26.66
C GLU A 256 4.18 1.94 25.47
N MET A 257 4.56 1.50 24.26
CA MET A 257 3.75 1.64 23.04
C MET A 257 2.34 1.06 23.20
N LEU A 258 2.20 -0.14 23.80
CA LEU A 258 0.91 -0.78 24.09
C LEU A 258 0.09 -0.09 25.21
N SER A 259 0.65 0.91 25.90
CA SER A 259 -0.01 1.62 27.01
C SER A 259 -0.66 2.93 26.57
N ASP A 260 -0.15 3.58 25.53
CA ASP A 260 -0.65 4.88 25.06
C ASP A 260 -2.00 4.77 24.33
N ASP A 261 -2.23 3.70 23.55
CA ASP A 261 -3.51 3.50 22.84
C ASP A 261 -4.68 3.18 23.77
N TYR A 262 -4.47 2.42 24.84
CA TYR A 262 -5.53 2.13 25.82
C TYR A 262 -5.97 3.36 26.63
N SER A 263 -5.20 4.45 26.56
CA SER A 263 -5.60 5.76 27.09
C SER A 263 -6.34 6.63 26.05
N SER A 264 -6.46 6.17 24.80
CA SER A 264 -7.10 6.87 23.70
C SER A 264 -8.40 6.19 23.23
N SER A 265 -8.47 4.85 23.25
CA SER A 265 -9.62 4.07 22.76
C SER A 265 -10.95 4.33 23.50
N TYR A 266 -10.94 4.93 24.70
CA TYR A 266 -12.18 5.28 25.40
C TYR A 266 -12.92 6.51 24.82
N SER A 267 -12.37 7.15 23.77
CA SER A 267 -12.84 8.47 23.29
C SER A 267 -13.64 8.46 21.99
N SER A 268 -13.71 7.34 21.25
CA SER A 268 -14.15 7.35 19.83
C SER A 268 -15.31 6.41 19.47
N VAL A 269 -15.86 5.62 20.40
CA VAL A 269 -17.04 4.75 20.17
C VAL A 269 -18.34 5.34 20.72
N SER A 270 -18.69 6.56 20.29
CA SER A 270 -20.00 7.16 20.59
C SER A 270 -20.48 8.16 19.52
N SER A 271 -20.68 7.66 18.30
CA SER A 271 -21.60 8.27 17.32
C SER A 271 -22.82 7.36 17.12
N SER A 272 -23.77 7.42 18.06
CA SER A 272 -25.13 6.94 17.82
C SER A 272 -25.81 7.91 16.87
N SER A 273 -26.26 7.43 15.71
CA SER A 273 -26.95 8.26 14.70
C SER A 273 -28.38 7.76 14.51
N ASP A 274 -29.20 7.96 15.54
CA ASP A 274 -30.66 7.82 15.43
C ASP A 274 -31.27 9.18 15.07
N ASP A 275 -31.92 9.28 13.91
CA ASP A 275 -32.94 10.29 13.62
C ASP A 275 -33.79 9.84 12.40
N GLU A 276 -34.67 8.87 12.63
CA GLU A 276 -35.75 8.50 11.70
C GLU A 276 -36.83 9.62 11.70
N SER A 277 -36.85 10.44 10.64
CA SER A 277 -37.84 11.50 10.45
C SER A 277 -38.77 11.20 9.27
N THR A 278 -39.90 10.54 9.58
CA THR A 278 -40.98 10.30 8.60
C THR A 278 -41.68 11.61 8.20
N PRO A 279 -41.90 11.88 6.90
CA PRO A 279 -42.68 13.03 6.47
C PRO A 279 -44.19 12.75 6.58
N SER A 280 -44.86 13.47 7.48
CA SER A 280 -46.32 13.45 7.59
C SER A 280 -46.96 14.29 6.46
N ASN A 281 -47.74 13.66 5.60
CA ASN A 281 -48.64 14.36 4.68
C ASN A 281 -49.76 15.09 5.44
N SER A 282 -49.99 16.35 5.10
CA SER A 282 -51.24 17.12 5.34
C SER A 282 -51.31 18.28 4.36
#